data_AF-A0A839HG08-F1
#
_entry.id   AF-A0A839HG08-F1
#
_cell.length_a   1.000
_cell.length_b   1.000
_cell.length_c   1.000
_cell.angle_alpha   90.00
_cell.angle_beta   90.00
_cell.angle_gamma   90.00
#
_symmetry.space_group_name_H-M   'P 1'
#
loop_
_entity.id
_entity.type
_entity.pdbx_description
1 polymer ?
#
loop_
_entity_poly.entity_id
_entity_poly.type
_entity_poly.pdbx_seq_one_letter_code
_entity_poly.pdbx_strand_id
1 'polypeptide(L)'
;MRQTIPSASRPGAVGCEQPLRNPIDMLSCATPRHKVDALIRSNLFALMRQRQLKAAELARAAGVNRSAVTALANNRASRVELATLERLCIVLGCQLAELLEIVPDSESQAGATVRDGGI
;
A
#
# COMPACT_ATOMS: atom_id res chain seq x y z
N MET A 1 21.86 4.08 70.49
CA MET A 1 22.90 4.75 69.66
C MET A 1 22.59 4.47 68.20
N ARG A 2 22.37 5.55 67.40
CA ARG A 2 22.08 5.56 65.94
C ARG A 2 20.81 4.79 65.57
N GLN A 3 19.75 5.40 65.05
CA GLN A 3 19.70 6.06 63.74
C GLN A 3 18.47 6.98 63.68
N THR A 4 18.65 8.24 63.27
CA THR A 4 17.58 9.05 62.68
C THR A 4 18.24 10.01 61.71
N ILE A 5 18.01 9.81 60.42
CA ILE A 5 18.37 10.74 59.36
C ILE A 5 17.19 11.70 59.20
N PRO A 6 17.37 13.03 59.30
CA PRO A 6 16.33 13.97 58.90
C PRO A 6 16.31 14.05 57.36
N SER A 7 15.22 13.57 56.76
CA SER A 7 14.92 13.75 55.33
C SER A 7 14.57 15.22 55.09
N ALA A 8 15.60 16.01 54.78
CA ALA A 8 15.45 17.40 54.39
C ALA A 8 14.84 17.48 52.98
N SER A 9 13.70 18.17 52.92
CA SER A 9 13.12 18.71 51.70
C SER A 9 14.17 19.47 50.88
N ARG A 10 14.35 19.11 49.61
CA ARG A 10 14.97 19.95 48.60
C ARG A 10 13.94 20.23 47.50
N PRO A 11 13.50 21.48 47.31
CA PRO A 11 12.64 21.87 46.20
C PRO A 11 13.48 22.17 44.95
N GLY A 12 12.91 21.87 43.78
CA GLY A 12 13.16 22.61 42.54
C GLY A 12 14.54 22.50 41.87
N ALA A 13 14.67 21.54 40.95
CA ALA A 13 15.53 21.67 39.76
C ALA A 13 14.79 20.96 38.61
N VAL A 14 13.90 21.68 37.94
CA VAL A 14 14.08 22.17 36.55
C VAL A 14 14.22 21.02 35.56
N GLY A 15 13.17 20.85 34.75
CA GLY A 15 13.01 19.77 33.81
C GLY A 15 14.10 19.69 32.76
N CYS A 16 14.60 18.48 32.56
CA CYS A 16 15.14 18.04 31.28
C CYS A 16 13.96 17.58 30.39
N GLU A 17 13.01 18.48 30.12
CA GLU A 17 12.05 18.27 29.05
C GLU A 17 12.76 18.66 27.74
N GLN A 18 13.02 17.65 26.92
CA GLN A 18 13.86 17.75 25.73
C GLN A 18 13.42 18.88 24.78
N PRO A 19 14.33 19.76 24.34
CA PRO A 19 14.06 20.71 23.28
C PRO A 19 14.32 20.03 21.93
N LEU A 20 13.29 19.40 21.38
CA LEU A 20 13.19 19.07 19.95
C LEU A 20 11.75 19.35 19.48
N ARG A 21 11.26 20.57 19.73
CA ARG A 21 10.07 21.09 19.06
C ARG A 21 10.48 21.56 17.67
N ASN A 22 10.40 20.64 16.71
CA ASN A 22 10.58 20.92 15.30
C ASN A 22 9.42 21.85 14.84
N PRO A 23 9.66 22.96 14.12
CA PRO A 23 8.60 23.90 13.70
C PRO A 23 7.53 23.33 12.74
N ILE A 24 7.62 22.05 12.39
CA ILE A 24 6.69 21.35 11.49
C ILE A 24 5.41 20.89 12.21
N ASP A 25 5.43 20.76 13.54
CA ASP A 25 4.29 20.21 14.31
C ASP A 25 3.10 21.19 14.45
N MET A 26 3.32 22.48 14.17
CA MET A 26 2.29 23.51 14.30
C MET A 26 1.39 23.63 13.04
N LEU A 27 1.67 22.85 11.98
CA LEU A 27 0.97 22.94 10.70
C LEU A 27 0.32 21.61 10.27
N SER A 28 -0.45 20.93 11.13
CA SER A 28 -1.38 19.89 10.63
C SER A 28 -2.44 19.38 11.62
N CYS A 29 -3.11 20.26 12.36
CA CYS A 29 -4.35 19.87 13.06
C CYS A 29 -5.60 19.87 12.16
N ALA A 30 -5.44 20.10 10.85
CA ALA A 30 -6.50 20.09 9.85
C ALA A 30 -6.15 19.21 8.64
N THR A 31 -5.65 17.98 8.88
CA THR A 31 -5.57 17.01 7.78
C THR A 31 -6.99 16.47 7.51
N PRO A 32 -7.53 16.64 6.30
CA PRO A 32 -8.82 16.07 5.96
C PRO A 32 -8.75 14.54 6.10
N ARG A 33 -9.68 13.98 6.86
CA ARG A 33 -9.92 12.52 6.90
C ARG A 33 -10.10 12.04 5.47
N HIS A 34 -9.08 11.41 4.92
CA HIS A 34 -9.05 10.79 3.59
C HIS A 34 -10.18 9.77 3.51
N LYS A 35 -11.34 10.19 3.01
CA LYS A 35 -12.43 9.30 2.64
C LYS A 35 -12.09 8.76 1.25
N VAL A 36 -11.15 7.82 1.19
CA VAL A 36 -10.81 7.14 -0.06
C VAL A 36 -11.85 6.05 -0.26
N ASP A 37 -12.99 6.41 -0.84
CA ASP A 37 -13.96 5.48 -1.40
C ASP A 37 -13.46 5.01 -2.78
N ALA A 38 -12.27 4.40 -2.82
CA ALA A 38 -11.66 3.89 -4.04
C ALA A 38 -11.11 2.49 -3.82
N LEU A 39 -11.27 1.62 -4.81
CA LEU A 39 -10.77 0.25 -4.79
C LEU A 39 -9.56 0.11 -5.72
N ILE A 40 -8.58 -0.67 -5.29
CA ILE A 40 -7.43 -1.02 -6.14
C ILE A 40 -7.85 -2.18 -7.03
N ARG A 41 -7.84 -1.97 -8.35
CA ARG A 41 -8.08 -2.97 -9.38
C ARG A 41 -6.74 -3.48 -9.94
N SER A 42 -6.59 -4.79 -9.99
CA SER A 42 -5.49 -5.50 -10.64
C SER A 42 -5.86 -5.92 -12.07
N ASN A 43 -5.07 -5.51 -13.06
CA ASN A 43 -5.23 -5.87 -14.48
C ASN A 43 -4.35 -7.07 -14.90
N LEU A 44 -3.78 -7.78 -13.92
CA LEU A 44 -2.88 -8.92 -14.14
C LEU A 44 -3.48 -9.97 -15.09
N PHE A 45 -4.76 -10.30 -14.95
CA PHE A 45 -5.43 -11.28 -15.81
C PHE A 45 -5.50 -10.84 -17.28
N ALA A 46 -5.71 -9.55 -17.53
CA ALA A 46 -5.73 -8.98 -18.88
C ALA A 46 -4.34 -9.00 -19.51
N LEU A 47 -3.31 -8.57 -18.77
CA LEU A 47 -1.91 -8.58 -19.22
C LEU A 47 -1.43 -10.00 -19.52
N MET A 48 -1.77 -10.97 -18.68
CA MET A 48 -1.46 -12.38 -18.92
C MET A 48 -2.12 -12.92 -20.19
N ARG A 49 -3.39 -12.56 -20.45
CA ARG A 49 -4.11 -12.97 -21.65
C ARG A 49 -3.45 -12.41 -22.92
N GLN A 50 -3.07 -11.14 -22.91
CA GLN A 50 -2.40 -10.49 -24.04
C GLN A 50 -1.04 -11.14 -24.36
N ARG A 51 -0.29 -11.57 -23.33
CA ARG A 51 1.04 -12.19 -23.46
C ARG A 51 1.00 -13.72 -23.61
N GLN A 52 -0.19 -14.33 -23.61
CA GLN A 52 -0.40 -15.79 -23.59
C GLN A 52 0.35 -16.53 -22.46
N LEU A 53 0.56 -15.86 -21.32
CA LEU A 53 1.25 -16.43 -20.17
C LEU A 53 0.27 -17.12 -19.21
N LYS A 54 0.59 -18.35 -18.80
CA LYS A 54 -0.18 -19.09 -17.78
C LYS A 54 0.25 -18.65 -16.38
N ALA A 55 -0.70 -18.64 -15.43
CA ALA A 55 -0.42 -18.32 -14.02
C ALA A 55 0.69 -19.20 -13.43
N ALA A 56 0.75 -20.46 -13.86
CA ALA A 56 1.78 -21.41 -13.47
C ALA A 56 3.18 -21.04 -13.96
N GLU A 57 3.31 -20.51 -15.19
CA GLU A 57 4.60 -20.07 -15.72
C GLU A 57 5.05 -18.78 -15.06
N LEU A 58 4.13 -17.82 -14.91
CA LEU A 58 4.41 -16.54 -14.28
C LEU A 58 4.85 -16.72 -12.82
N ALA A 59 4.19 -17.59 -12.06
CA ALA A 59 4.58 -17.91 -10.69
C ALA A 59 5.99 -18.49 -10.60
N ARG A 60 6.38 -19.35 -11.55
CA ARG A 60 7.72 -19.93 -11.63
C ARG A 60 8.77 -18.90 -12.02
N ALA A 61 8.50 -18.10 -13.06
CA ALA A 61 9.43 -17.09 -13.57
C ALA A 61 9.64 -15.93 -12.59
N ALA A 62 8.59 -15.45 -11.94
CA ALA A 62 8.67 -14.38 -10.95
C ALA A 62 9.03 -14.89 -9.54
N GLY A 63 9.12 -16.21 -9.32
CA GLY A 63 9.46 -16.80 -8.04
C GLY A 63 8.45 -16.43 -6.93
N VAL A 64 7.16 -16.45 -7.27
CA VAL A 64 6.06 -16.08 -6.36
C VAL A 64 5.13 -17.26 -6.09
N ASN A 65 4.48 -17.23 -4.92
CA ASN A 65 3.51 -18.25 -4.56
C ASN A 65 2.31 -18.22 -5.54
N ARG A 66 1.96 -19.38 -6.10
CA ARG A 66 0.80 -19.53 -7.02
C ARG A 66 -0.49 -18.99 -6.42
N SER A 67 -0.69 -19.16 -5.11
CA SER A 67 -1.87 -18.62 -4.40
C SER A 67 -1.89 -17.10 -4.42
N ALA A 68 -0.73 -16.43 -4.27
CA ALA A 68 -0.62 -14.98 -4.31
C ALA A 68 -0.88 -14.44 -5.72
N VAL A 69 -0.33 -15.08 -6.76
CA VAL A 69 -0.60 -14.73 -8.17
C VAL A 69 -2.08 -14.86 -8.49
N THR A 70 -2.73 -15.93 -8.02
CA THR A 70 -4.15 -16.18 -8.25
C THR A 70 -5.03 -15.18 -7.49
N ALA A 71 -4.67 -14.84 -6.25
CA ALA A 71 -5.37 -13.81 -5.47
C ALA A 71 -5.26 -12.43 -6.15
N LEU A 72 -4.07 -12.07 -6.63
CA LEU A 72 -3.81 -10.81 -7.34
C LEU A 72 -4.56 -10.75 -8.67
N ALA A 73 -4.56 -11.85 -9.44
CA ALA A 73 -5.29 -11.94 -10.71
C ALA A 73 -6.82 -11.78 -10.53
N ASN A 74 -7.36 -12.20 -9.38
CA ASN A 74 -8.79 -12.11 -9.06
C ASN A 74 -9.16 -10.89 -8.22
N ASN A 75 -8.27 -9.90 -8.04
CA ASN A 75 -8.52 -8.74 -7.18
C ASN A 75 -8.87 -9.08 -5.71
N ARG A 76 -8.44 -10.24 -5.22
CA ARG A 76 -8.68 -10.69 -3.83
C ARG A 76 -7.45 -10.56 -2.93
N ALA A 77 -6.39 -9.93 -3.41
CA ALA A 77 -5.18 -9.75 -2.62
C ALA A 77 -5.34 -8.60 -1.62
N SER A 78 -5.47 -8.93 -0.33
CA SER A 78 -5.52 -7.91 0.74
C SER A 78 -4.14 -7.34 1.11
N ARG A 79 -3.08 -8.08 0.77
CA ARG A 79 -1.68 -7.69 1.01
C ARG A 79 -0.84 -8.16 -0.17
N VAL A 80 0.01 -7.26 -0.66
CA VAL A 80 0.96 -7.57 -1.73
C VAL A 80 2.31 -6.98 -1.34
N GLU A 81 3.36 -7.79 -1.48
CA GLU A 81 4.73 -7.35 -1.23
C GLU A 81 5.26 -6.59 -2.45
N LEU A 82 5.93 -5.46 -2.25
CA LEU A 82 6.50 -4.69 -3.36
C LEU A 82 7.48 -5.52 -4.22
N ALA A 83 8.28 -6.37 -3.57
CA ALA A 83 9.18 -7.30 -4.26
C ALA A 83 8.43 -8.28 -5.18
N THR A 84 7.18 -8.65 -4.84
CA THR A 84 6.34 -9.47 -5.71
C THR A 84 5.91 -8.71 -6.95
N LEU A 85 5.42 -7.47 -6.77
CA LEU A 85 4.97 -6.62 -7.87
C LEU A 85 6.11 -6.30 -8.83
N GLU A 86 7.30 -6.00 -8.29
CA GLU A 86 8.51 -5.75 -9.06
C GLU A 86 8.85 -6.94 -9.97
N ARG A 87 8.96 -8.16 -9.41
CA ARG A 87 9.28 -9.36 -10.19
C ARG A 87 8.24 -9.65 -11.26
N LEU A 88 6.96 -9.47 -10.94
CA LEU A 88 5.89 -9.62 -11.92
C LEU A 88 6.05 -8.62 -13.07
N CYS A 89 6.29 -7.35 -12.77
CA CYS A 89 6.50 -6.29 -13.77
C CYS A 89 7.71 -6.57 -14.65
N ILE A 90 8.83 -7.05 -14.08
CA ILE A 90 10.05 -7.41 -14.82
C ILE A 90 9.79 -8.56 -15.80
N VAL A 91 9.13 -9.64 -15.34
CA VAL A 91 8.82 -10.80 -16.19
C VAL A 91 7.82 -10.46 -17.29
N LEU A 92 6.83 -9.63 -16.99
CA LEU A 92 5.80 -9.20 -17.94
C LEU A 92 6.26 -8.06 -18.86
N GLY A 93 7.35 -7.37 -18.50
CA GLY A 93 7.84 -6.17 -19.17
C GLY A 93 6.81 -5.05 -19.17
N CYS A 94 6.12 -4.82 -18.05
CA CYS A 94 5.08 -3.79 -17.92
C CYS A 94 5.37 -2.85 -16.74
N GLN A 95 4.71 -1.68 -16.74
CA GLN A 95 4.77 -0.77 -15.58
C GLN A 95 3.80 -1.17 -14.47
N LEU A 96 4.09 -0.70 -13.26
CA LEU A 96 3.22 -0.89 -12.10
C LEU A 96 1.83 -0.26 -12.31
N ALA A 97 1.78 0.89 -12.99
CA ALA A 97 0.53 1.58 -13.31
C ALA A 97 -0.34 0.83 -14.32
N GLU A 98 0.25 -0.02 -15.18
CA GLU A 98 -0.51 -0.90 -16.08
C GLU A 98 -1.05 -2.13 -15.34
N LEU A 99 -0.36 -2.56 -14.29
CA LEU A 99 -0.71 -3.72 -13.49
C LEU A 99 -1.79 -3.41 -12.44
N LEU A 100 -1.68 -2.26 -11.78
CA LEU A 100 -2.55 -1.81 -10.69
C LEU A 100 -3.13 -0.43 -10.99
N GLU A 101 -4.43 -0.31 -10.81
CA GLU A 101 -5.21 0.89 -11.08
C GLU A 101 -6.08 1.22 -9.86
N ILE A 102 -6.24 2.50 -9.54
CA ILE A 102 -7.15 2.94 -8.49
C ILE A 102 -8.46 3.35 -9.16
N VAL A 103 -9.54 2.65 -8.82
CA VAL A 103 -10.87 2.91 -9.37
C VAL A 103 -11.72 3.57 -8.28
N PRO A 104 -12.14 4.83 -8.44
CA PRO A 104 -13.07 5.46 -7.51
C PRO A 104 -14.43 4.75 -7.56
N ASP A 105 -15.16 4.72 -6.44
CA ASP A 105 -16.47 4.06 -6.32
C ASP A 105 -17.47 4.55 -7.40
N SER A 106 -17.32 5.80 -7.83
CA SER A 106 -18.10 6.44 -8.90
C SER A 106 -17.91 5.84 -10.30
N GLU A 107 -16.81 5.12 -10.57
CA GLU A 107 -16.43 4.65 -11.92
C GLU A 107 -16.46 3.12 -12.08
N SER A 108 -16.91 2.36 -11.07
CA SER A 108 -16.96 0.89 -11.16
C SER A 108 -17.83 0.31 -12.28
N GLN A 109 -18.54 1.15 -13.05
CA GLN A 109 -19.44 0.79 -14.16
C GLN A 109 -18.95 1.27 -15.56
N ALA A 110 -17.72 1.78 -15.73
CA ALA A 110 -17.28 2.37 -17.02
C ALA A 110 -16.61 1.39 -18.02
N GLY A 111 -16.45 0.11 -17.70
CA GLY A 111 -15.65 -0.84 -18.49
C GLY A 111 -16.35 -1.62 -19.63
N ALA A 112 -17.58 -1.27 -20.03
CA ALA A 112 -18.34 -2.05 -21.02
C ALA A 112 -18.96 -1.23 -22.17
N THR A 113 -18.30 -0.14 -22.60
CA THR A 113 -18.73 0.59 -23.82
C THR A 113 -17.59 0.79 -24.81
N VAL A 114 -17.11 -0.29 -25.41
CA VAL A 114 -16.62 -0.20 -26.79
C VAL A 114 -17.77 -0.64 -27.69
N ARG A 115 -18.58 0.35 -28.09
CA ARG A 115 -19.44 0.26 -29.27
C ARG A 115 -18.55 0.57 -30.47
N ASP A 116 -17.89 -0.42 -31.03
CA ASP A 116 -17.40 -0.32 -32.40
C ASP A 116 -18.51 -0.80 -33.32
N GLY A 117 -19.24 0.18 -33.87
CA GLY A 117 -20.16 -0.02 -34.99
C GLY A 117 -19.44 0.18 -36.33
N GLY A 118 -19.83 -0.62 -37.31
CA GLY A 118 -19.47 -0.54 -38.72
C GLY A 118 -19.38 -1.96 -39.30
N ILE A 119 -20.14 -2.38 -40.31
CA ILE A 119 -20.88 -1.72 -41.40
C ILE A 119 -22.16 -2.52 -41.66
#